data_AF-A0A9D6LZE5-F1
#
_entry.id   AF-A0A9D6LZE5-F1
#
_cell.length_a   1.000
_cell.length_b   1.000
_cell.length_c   1.000
_cell.angle_alpha   90.00
_cell.angle_beta   90.00
_cell.angle_gamma   90.00
#
_symmetry.space_group_name_H-M   'P 1'
#
loop_
_entity.id
_entity.type
_entity.pdbx_description
1 polymer ?
#
loop_
_entity_poly.entity_id
_entity_poly.type
_entity_poly.pdbx_seq_one_letter_code
_entity_poly.pdbx_strand_id
1 'polypeptide(L)'
;LARAANKYINDTAPWLAIKTDRARAATTLYTALRVIDNLKTLFYPFLPFSSNELHRQLGYDGDLLGALKIETIQEKTRAHTALVYEPGKHSQHWAPSQLRAGQSLREPKALFKKLDEKIAEEEKAKLGKPNSE
;
A
#
# COMPACT_ATOMS: atom_id res chain seq x y z
N LEU A 1 13.22 6.77 3.19
CA LEU A 1 13.25 5.70 2.17
C LEU A 1 12.62 6.14 0.83
N ALA A 2 11.34 6.53 0.77
CA ALA A 2 10.70 6.97 -0.47
C ALA A 2 11.43 8.12 -1.22
N ARG A 3 11.85 9.17 -0.50
CA ARG A 3 12.65 10.28 -1.08
C ARG A 3 13.98 9.79 -1.69
N ALA A 4 14.64 8.82 -1.05
CA ALA A 4 15.90 8.27 -1.55
C ALA A 4 15.69 7.41 -2.82
N ALA A 5 14.60 6.63 -2.87
CA ALA A 5 14.22 5.91 -4.09
C ALA A 5 13.94 6.85 -5.26
N ASN A 6 13.22 7.95 -5.02
CA ASN A 6 12.97 8.97 -6.05
C ASN A 6 14.28 9.61 -6.54
N LYS A 7 15.19 9.96 -5.63
CA LYS A 7 16.51 10.48 -6.00
C LYS A 7 17.29 9.46 -6.86
N TYR A 8 17.31 8.20 -6.44
CA TYR A 8 17.98 7.13 -7.19
C TYR A 8 17.43 6.96 -8.61
N ILE A 9 16.10 6.95 -8.78
CA ILE A 9 15.45 6.87 -10.10
C ILE A 9 15.84 8.09 -10.97
N ASN A 10 15.84 9.29 -10.38
CA ASN A 10 16.20 10.51 -11.10
C ASN A 10 17.66 10.52 -11.54
N ASP A 11 18.58 10.20 -10.63
CA ASP A 11 20.02 10.21 -10.91
C ASP A 11 20.40 9.14 -11.95
N THR A 12 19.73 7.99 -11.94
CA THR A 12 20.00 6.88 -12.87
C THR A 12 19.21 6.96 -14.18
N ALA A 13 18.18 7.80 -14.25
CA ALA A 13 17.37 8.10 -15.42
C ALA A 13 17.06 6.88 -16.33
N PRO A 14 16.34 5.85 -15.83
CA PRO A 14 16.14 4.60 -16.57
C PRO A 14 15.40 4.78 -17.90
N TRP A 15 14.56 5.82 -18.05
CA TRP A 15 13.87 6.17 -19.30
C TRP A 15 14.82 6.68 -20.40
N LEU A 16 16.02 7.15 -20.03
CA LEU A 16 17.09 7.46 -20.97
C LEU A 16 17.98 6.23 -21.18
N ALA A 17 18.39 5.59 -20.08
CA ALA A 17 19.29 4.44 -20.11
C ALA A 17 18.73 3.27 -20.94
N ILE A 18 17.41 3.07 -20.97
CA ILE A 18 16.77 2.01 -21.77
C ILE A 18 17.11 2.06 -23.26
N LYS A 19 17.49 3.24 -23.78
CA LYS A 19 17.84 3.45 -25.19
C LYS A 19 19.25 2.96 -25.54
N THR A 20 20.12 2.82 -24.54
CA THR A 20 21.55 2.50 -24.74
C THR A 20 21.98 1.25 -23.96
N ASP A 21 21.53 1.11 -22.72
CA ASP A 21 21.80 -0.02 -21.84
C ASP A 21 20.50 -0.48 -21.13
N ARG A 22 19.86 -1.46 -21.76
CA ARG A 22 18.62 -2.07 -21.26
C ARG A 22 18.83 -2.84 -19.95
N ALA A 23 20.00 -3.45 -19.74
CA ALA A 23 20.29 -4.21 -18.53
C ALA A 23 20.43 -3.27 -17.33
N ARG A 24 21.09 -2.13 -17.51
CA ARG A 24 21.17 -1.08 -16.49
C ARG A 24 19.80 -0.51 -16.14
N ALA A 25 18.99 -0.17 -17.15
CA ALA A 25 17.63 0.32 -16.91
C ALA A 25 16.76 -0.69 -16.13
N ALA A 26 16.86 -1.98 -16.48
CA ALA A 26 16.17 -3.05 -15.77
C ALA A 26 16.62 -3.17 -14.30
N THR A 27 17.93 -3.08 -14.05
CA THR A 27 18.50 -3.13 -12.70
C THR A 27 18.00 -1.97 -11.84
N THR A 28 17.97 -0.76 -12.39
CA THR A 28 17.43 0.43 -11.72
C THR A 28 15.97 0.23 -11.34
N LEU A 29 15.13 -0.19 -12.30
CA LEU A 29 13.70 -0.40 -12.07
C LEU A 29 13.44 -1.50 -11.04
N TYR A 30 14.17 -2.62 -11.12
CA TYR A 30 14.05 -3.70 -10.13
C TYR A 30 14.42 -3.23 -8.72
N THR A 31 15.51 -2.48 -8.59
CA THR A 31 15.94 -1.91 -7.31
C THR A 31 14.88 -0.97 -6.73
N ALA A 32 14.29 -0.10 -7.56
CA ALA A 32 13.19 0.77 -7.15
C ALA A 32 11.95 -0.01 -6.69
N LEU A 33 11.54 -1.04 -7.46
CA LEU A 33 10.39 -1.88 -7.13
C LEU A 33 10.57 -2.64 -5.82
N ARG A 34 11.79 -3.13 -5.52
CA ARG A 34 12.14 -3.73 -4.24
C ARG A 34 11.94 -2.75 -3.08
N VAL A 35 12.32 -1.49 -3.25
CA VAL A 35 12.10 -0.46 -2.23
C VAL A 35 10.61 -0.15 -2.07
N ILE A 36 9.86 -0.04 -3.17
CA ILE A 36 8.40 0.17 -3.17
C ILE A 36 7.68 -0.97 -2.44
N ASP A 37 8.07 -2.22 -2.69
CA ASP A 37 7.50 -3.40 -2.03
C ASP A 37 7.79 -3.43 -0.52
N ASN A 38 8.95 -2.92 -0.07
CA ASN A 38 9.22 -2.72 1.35
C ASN A 38 8.38 -1.58 1.94
N LEU A 39 8.25 -0.45 1.25
CA LEU A 39 7.44 0.69 1.68
C LEU A 39 5.98 0.30 1.90
N LYS A 40 5.43 -0.57 1.05
CA LYS A 40 4.11 -1.19 1.22
C LYS A 40 3.96 -1.84 2.61
N THR A 41 4.93 -2.64 3.03
CA THR A 41 4.92 -3.29 4.35
C THR A 41 5.07 -2.28 5.48
N LEU A 42 5.97 -1.31 5.35
CA LEU A 42 6.19 -0.26 6.35
C LEU A 42 4.97 0.64 6.56
N PHE A 43 4.25 0.96 5.49
CA PHE A 43 3.08 1.85 5.54
C PHE A 43 1.77 1.14 5.84
N TYR A 44 1.73 -0.19 5.77
CA TYR A 44 0.50 -0.95 6.00
C TYR A 44 -0.25 -0.59 7.30
N PRO A 45 0.41 -0.38 8.47
CA PRO A 45 -0.29 0.03 9.70
C PRO A 45 -0.94 1.42 9.64
N PHE A 46 -0.51 2.29 8.73
CA PHE A 46 -0.97 3.68 8.63
C PHE A 46 -1.85 3.93 7.40
N LEU A 47 -1.57 3.23 6.30
CA LEU A 47 -2.22 3.35 5.00
C LEU A 47 -2.62 1.96 4.50
N PRO A 48 -3.48 1.23 5.22
CA PRO A 48 -3.75 -0.18 4.93
C PRO A 48 -4.38 -0.38 3.55
N PHE A 49 -5.27 0.52 3.14
CA PHE A 49 -5.95 0.45 1.84
C PHE A 49 -4.98 0.68 0.67
N SER A 50 -4.19 1.74 0.70
CA SER A 50 -3.20 2.03 -0.35
C SER A 50 -2.08 1.00 -0.39
N SER A 51 -1.69 0.46 0.76
CA SER A 51 -0.70 -0.62 0.83
C SER A 51 -1.25 -1.92 0.23
N ASN A 52 -2.51 -2.24 0.48
CA ASN A 52 -3.16 -3.39 -0.13
C ASN A 52 -3.37 -3.23 -1.64
N GLU A 53 -3.69 -2.02 -2.10
CA GLU A 53 -3.77 -1.73 -3.53
C GLU A 53 -2.41 -1.89 -4.21
N LEU A 54 -1.34 -1.36 -3.61
CA LEU A 54 0.02 -1.56 -4.09
C LEU A 54 0.44 -3.04 -4.08
N HIS A 55 0.01 -3.80 -3.06
CA HIS A 55 0.22 -5.25 -3.00
C HIS A 55 -0.28 -5.95 -4.26
N ARG A 56 -1.53 -5.66 -4.63
CA ARG A 56 -2.15 -6.21 -5.84
C ARG A 56 -1.45 -5.72 -7.11
N GLN A 57 -1.11 -4.43 -7.20
CA GLN A 57 -0.40 -3.90 -8.37
C GLN A 57 0.96 -4.56 -8.60
N LEU A 58 1.66 -4.92 -7.52
CA LEU A 58 2.92 -5.67 -7.59
C LEU A 58 2.73 -7.14 -8.03
N GLY A 59 1.50 -7.59 -8.28
CA GLY A 59 1.20 -8.93 -8.76
C GLY A 59 1.09 -9.98 -7.66
N TYR A 60 1.02 -9.57 -6.39
CA TYR A 60 0.73 -10.50 -5.30
C TYR A 60 -0.78 -10.81 -5.23
N ASP A 61 -1.08 -12.04 -4.80
CA ASP A 61 -2.46 -12.51 -4.59
C ASP A 61 -2.90 -12.32 -3.14
N GLY A 62 -4.21 -12.28 -2.90
CA GLY A 62 -4.76 -12.07 -1.56
C GLY A 62 -4.68 -10.62 -1.08
N ASP A 63 -5.24 -10.41 0.12
CA ASP A 63 -5.29 -9.10 0.77
C ASP A 63 -4.41 -9.06 2.03
N LEU A 64 -3.74 -7.93 2.22
CA LEU A 64 -2.99 -7.61 3.43
C LEU A 64 -3.91 -7.36 4.63
N LEU A 65 -5.07 -6.73 4.35
CA LEU A 65 -6.03 -6.20 5.33
C LEU A 65 -6.68 -7.27 6.22
N GLY A 66 -6.78 -8.50 5.75
CA GLY A 66 -7.67 -9.50 6.37
C GLY A 66 -9.14 -9.10 6.26
N ALA A 67 -10.00 -9.78 6.99
CA ALA A 67 -11.43 -9.51 7.00
C ALA A 67 -11.97 -9.48 8.43
N LEU A 68 -12.87 -8.53 8.70
CA LEU A 68 -13.68 -8.57 9.91
C LEU A 68 -14.94 -9.38 9.62
N LYS A 69 -15.24 -10.36 10.46
CA LYS A 69 -16.43 -11.20 10.36
C LYS A 69 -17.20 -11.17 11.67
N ILE A 70 -18.52 -11.25 11.56
CA ILE A 70 -19.39 -11.40 12.71
C ILE A 70 -19.63 -12.90 12.89
N GLU A 71 -19.22 -13.43 14.04
CA GLU A 71 -19.37 -14.84 14.37
C GLU A 71 -20.12 -15.02 15.68
N THR A 72 -20.92 -16.10 15.78
CA THR A 72 -21.57 -16.48 17.04
C THR A 72 -20.67 -17.46 17.77
N ILE A 73 -20.16 -17.03 18.93
CA ILE A 73 -19.28 -17.84 19.78
C ILE A 73 -20.16 -18.54 20.83
N GLN A 74 -20.03 -19.86 20.90
CA GLN A 74 -20.66 -20.68 21.94
C GLN A 74 -19.69 -20.83 23.12
N GLU A 75 -20.04 -20.24 24.26
CA GLU A 75 -19.32 -20.44 25.53
C GLU A 75 -20.02 -21.50 26.38
N LYS A 76 -19.39 -21.89 27.50
CA LYS A 76 -19.93 -22.91 28.42
C LYS A 76 -21.31 -22.57 28.98
N THR A 77 -21.65 -21.29 29.12
CA THR A 77 -22.88 -20.84 29.78
C THR A 77 -23.80 -20.00 28.89
N ARG A 78 -23.35 -19.52 27.72
CA ARG A 78 -24.15 -18.70 26.81
C ARG A 78 -23.58 -18.64 25.39
N ALA A 79 -24.43 -18.30 24.44
CA ALA A 79 -24.03 -17.87 23.10
C ALA A 79 -23.96 -16.34 23.04
N HIS A 80 -23.00 -15.78 22.30
CA HIS A 80 -22.99 -14.36 21.98
C HIS A 80 -22.34 -14.09 20.63
N THR A 81 -22.72 -12.96 20.04
CA THR A 81 -22.15 -12.49 18.77
C THR A 81 -20.89 -11.67 19.05
N ALA A 82 -19.81 -11.96 18.33
CA ALA A 82 -18.56 -11.23 18.41
C ALA A 82 -18.10 -10.79 17.02
N LEU A 83 -17.40 -9.64 16.98
CA LEU A 83 -16.64 -9.23 15.81
C LEU A 83 -15.26 -9.87 15.88
N VAL A 84 -14.96 -10.76 14.95
CA VAL A 84 -13.71 -11.52 14.88
C VAL A 84 -12.87 -10.99 13.71
N TYR A 85 -11.56 -10.91 13.91
CA TYR A 85 -10.62 -10.59 12.86
C TYR A 85 -10.01 -11.87 12.28
N GLU A 86 -10.25 -12.10 11.00
CA GLU A 86 -9.54 -13.09 10.22
C GLU A 86 -8.32 -12.44 9.55
N PRO A 87 -7.09 -12.79 9.96
CA PRO A 87 -5.90 -12.25 9.33
C PRO A 87 -5.84 -12.66 7.86
N GLY A 88 -5.41 -11.73 7.00
CA GLY A 88 -5.19 -12.03 5.59
C GLY A 88 -4.17 -13.16 5.42
N LYS A 89 -4.28 -13.93 4.33
CA LYS A 89 -3.31 -14.99 3.96
C LYS A 89 -1.87 -14.47 3.83
N HIS A 90 -1.73 -13.15 3.65
CA HIS A 90 -0.47 -12.43 3.61
C HIS A 90 -0.38 -11.37 4.70
N SER A 91 -1.05 -11.57 5.85
CA SER A 91 -0.79 -10.79 7.05
C SER A 91 0.72 -10.87 7.33
N GLN A 92 1.38 -9.74 7.06
CA GLN A 92 2.82 -9.69 6.89
C GLN A 92 3.51 -9.96 8.23
N HIS A 93 4.48 -10.86 8.22
CA HIS A 93 5.60 -10.73 9.15
C HIS A 93 6.40 -9.49 8.72
N TRP A 94 6.94 -8.72 9.67
CA TRP A 94 7.84 -7.62 9.37
C TRP A 94 9.16 -8.15 8.81
N ALA A 95 9.19 -8.37 7.50
CA ALA A 95 10.30 -8.96 6.78
C ALA A 95 10.64 -8.15 5.51
N PRO A 96 11.90 -8.20 5.05
CA PRO A 96 12.28 -7.59 3.79
C PRO A 96 11.49 -8.15 2.60
N SER A 97 11.32 -7.31 1.56
CA SER A 97 10.68 -7.66 0.28
C SER A 97 11.18 -9.00 -0.25
N GLN A 98 10.30 -9.74 -0.92
CA GLN A 98 10.62 -10.98 -1.64
C GLN A 98 10.23 -10.90 -3.13
N LEU A 99 10.07 -9.67 -3.68
CA LEU A 99 9.70 -9.47 -5.07
C LEU A 99 10.69 -10.18 -6.01
N ARG A 100 10.19 -11.17 -6.76
CA ARG A 100 11.00 -12.02 -7.63
C ARG A 100 11.23 -11.34 -8.98
N ALA A 101 12.43 -11.48 -9.53
CA ALA A 101 12.68 -11.06 -10.90
C ALA A 101 11.78 -11.86 -11.86
N GLY A 102 11.22 -11.20 -12.87
CA GLY A 102 10.27 -11.81 -13.82
C GLY A 102 8.84 -11.96 -13.30
N GLN A 103 8.53 -11.52 -12.08
CA GLN A 103 7.15 -11.48 -11.58
C GLN A 103 6.29 -10.55 -12.44
N SER A 104 5.16 -11.07 -12.91
CA SER A 104 4.18 -10.30 -13.66
C SER A 104 3.54 -9.25 -12.76
N LEU A 105 3.70 -7.97 -13.11
CA LEU A 105 3.03 -6.86 -12.44
C LEU A 105 1.64 -6.66 -13.05
N ARG A 106 0.68 -6.20 -12.25
CA ARG A 106 -0.62 -5.74 -12.76
C ARG A 106 -0.49 -4.31 -13.26
N GLU A 107 -1.50 -3.84 -13.99
CA GLU A 107 -1.50 -2.47 -14.51
C GLU A 107 -1.36 -1.44 -13.38
N PRO A 108 -0.33 -0.58 -13.41
CA PRO A 108 -0.09 0.38 -12.34
C PRO A 108 -1.15 1.49 -12.36
N LYS A 109 -1.69 1.82 -11.18
CA LYS A 109 -2.65 2.90 -10.99
C LYS A 109 -2.16 3.84 -9.90
N ALA A 110 -2.40 5.14 -10.07
CA ALA A 110 -2.03 6.13 -9.07
C ALA A 110 -2.70 5.80 -7.72
N LEU A 111 -1.89 5.66 -6.67
CA LEU A 111 -2.37 5.29 -5.32
C LEU A 111 -3.07 6.45 -4.60
N PHE A 112 -2.79 7.69 -5.00
CA PHE A 112 -3.32 8.89 -4.36
C PHE A 112 -3.80 9.88 -5.41
N LYS A 113 -4.98 10.46 -5.17
CA LYS A 113 -5.48 11.61 -5.90
C LYS A 113 -5.14 12.87 -5.10
N LYS A 114 -4.67 13.92 -5.78
CA LYS A 114 -4.45 15.23 -5.14
C LYS A 114 -5.80 15.74 -4.60
N LEU A 115 -5.81 16.18 -3.35
CA LEU A 115 -6.97 16.84 -2.76
C LEU A 115 -7.13 18.23 -3.37
N ASP A 116 -8.32 18.53 -3.87
CA ASP A 116 -8.69 19.86 -4.36
C ASP A 116 -8.98 20.77 -3.16
N GLU A 117 -8.44 21.99 -3.19
CA GLU A 117 -8.66 23.00 -2.15
C GLU A 117 -10.14 23.33 -1.98
N LYS A 118 -10.92 23.33 -3.07
CA LYS A 118 -12.36 23.56 -3.01
C LYS A 118 -13.07 22.52 -2.17
N ILE A 119 -12.70 21.24 -2.34
CA ILE A 119 -13.28 20.13 -1.56
C ILE A 119 -12.91 20.30 -0.08
N ALA A 120 -11.67 20.70 0.21
CA ALA A 120 -11.25 20.93 1.60
C ALA A 120 -12.07 22.03 2.28
N GLU A 121 -12.35 23.14 1.58
CA GLU A 121 -13.19 24.22 2.12
C GLU A 121 -14.66 23.82 2.27
N GLU A 122 -15.22 23.05 1.32
CA GLU A 122 -16.57 22.51 1.42
C GLU A 122 -16.72 21.57 2.63
N GLU A 123 -15.76 20.69 2.88
CA GLU A 123 -15.78 19.80 4.06
C GLU A 123 -15.57 20.58 5.36
N LYS A 124 -14.70 21.60 5.39
CA LYS A 124 -14.54 22.48 6.56
C LYS A 124 -15.83 23.21 6.91
N ALA A 125 -16.57 23.70 5.91
CA ALA A 125 -17.84 24.40 6.14
C ALA A 125 -18.89 23.50 6.82
N LYS A 126 -18.84 22.18 6.60
CA LYS A 126 -19.74 21.20 7.23
C LYS A 126 -19.44 20.94 8.70
N LEU A 127 -18.22 21.22 9.18
CA LEU A 127 -17.82 20.98 10.57
C LEU A 127 -18.44 21.97 11.58
N GLY A 128 -19.19 22.97 11.11
CA GLY A 128 -19.81 23.99 11.96
C GLY A 128 -18.82 25.02 12.49
N LYS A 129 -19.32 26.05 13.19
CA LYS A 129 -18.45 27.00 13.91
C LYS A 129 -17.92 26.32 15.18
N PRO A 130 -16.64 26.53 15.56
CA PRO A 130 -16.14 26.05 16.84
C PRO A 130 -17.03 26.60 17.96
N ASN A 131 -17.38 25.76 18.94
CA ASN A 131 -18.13 26.20 20.11
C ASN A 131 -17.40 27.39 20.73
N SER A 132 -18.09 28.52 20.81
CA SER A 132 -17.62 29.68 21.57
C SER A 132 -17.70 29.34 23.06
N GLU A 133 -16.55 29.14 23.71
CA GLU A 133 -16.41 29.17 25.16
C GLU A 133 -16.72 30.57 25.72
#